data_AF-A0A7H9HPF5-F1
#
_entry.id   AF-A0A7H9HPF5-F1
#
_cell.length_a   1.000
_cell.length_b   1.000
_cell.length_c   1.000
_cell.angle_alpha   90.00
_cell.angle_beta   90.00
_cell.angle_gamma   90.00
#
_symmetry.space_group_name_H-M   'P 1'
#
loop_
_entity.id
_entity.type
_entity.pdbx_description
1 polymer ?
#
loop_
_entity_poly.entity_id
_entity_poly.type
_entity_poly.pdbx_seq_one_letter_code
_entity_poly.pdbx_strand_id
1 'polypeptide(L)'
;MSSNIISVFNPPPERTLSDEETMDCVPCQVMATMFSIGFGSYLASGQPFKYTDKERKSGITLKQFESQNPKWWKNGLRGFGGGLIVFGLFRGTEGWLWNKNKEYKKF
;
A
#
# COMPACT_ATOMS: atom_id res chain seq x y z
N MET A 1 15.64 -14.37 22.00
CA MET A 1 15.61 -14.34 20.52
C MET A 1 16.81 -13.54 20.08
N SER A 2 17.84 -14.20 19.58
CA SER A 2 19.08 -13.60 19.12
C SER A 2 18.85 -12.99 17.74
N SER A 3 18.99 -11.66 17.63
CA SER A 3 18.95 -10.97 16.35
C SER A 3 20.11 -11.42 15.46
N ASN A 4 19.82 -12.01 14.30
CA ASN A 4 20.81 -12.47 13.32
C ASN A 4 21.28 -11.30 12.43
N ILE A 5 22.05 -10.36 13.00
CA ILE A 5 22.67 -9.26 12.21
C ILE A 5 23.55 -9.80 11.07
N ILE A 6 24.09 -11.01 11.23
CA ILE A 6 24.92 -11.71 10.23
C ILE A 6 24.13 -12.03 8.94
N SER A 7 22.84 -12.34 9.03
CA SER A 7 22.04 -12.69 7.84
C SER A 7 21.70 -11.50 6.95
N VAL A 8 21.98 -10.27 7.41
CA VAL A 8 21.85 -9.05 6.58
C VAL A 8 23.09 -8.83 5.72
N PHE A 9 24.28 -9.13 6.25
CA PHE A 9 25.56 -8.93 5.56
C PHE A 9 26.03 -10.16 4.78
N ASN A 10 25.54 -11.34 5.13
CA ASN A 10 25.73 -12.57 4.38
C ASN A 10 24.37 -13.25 4.19
N PRO A 11 23.55 -12.78 3.23
CA PRO A 11 22.27 -13.39 2.98
C PRO A 11 22.46 -14.86 2.59
N PRO A 12 21.57 -15.76 3.02
CA PRO A 12 21.62 -17.15 2.58
C PRO A 12 21.55 -17.19 1.04
N PRO A 13 22.21 -18.18 0.40
CA PRO A 13 22.20 -18.32 -1.04
C PRO A 13 20.76 -18.43 -1.56
N GLU A 14 20.50 -17.89 -2.75
CA GLU A 14 19.20 -18.01 -3.40
C GLU A 14 18.79 -19.48 -3.46
N ARG A 15 17.63 -19.78 -2.89
CA ARG A 15 17.02 -21.10 -2.91
C ARG A 15 15.58 -20.94 -3.39
N THR A 16 15.09 -21.95 -4.09
CA THR A 16 13.65 -22.05 -4.36
C THR A 16 12.93 -22.33 -3.04
N LEU A 17 12.05 -21.43 -2.62
CA LEU A 17 11.17 -21.71 -1.49
C LEU A 17 10.17 -22.79 -1.91
N SER A 18 9.90 -23.74 -1.01
CA SER A 18 8.84 -24.72 -1.26
C SER A 18 7.47 -24.04 -1.15
N ASP A 19 6.45 -24.65 -1.75
CA ASP A 19 5.08 -24.14 -1.66
C ASP A 19 4.65 -24.00 -0.19
N GLU A 20 5.03 -24.95 0.68
CA GLU A 20 4.81 -24.92 2.12
C GLU A 20 5.35 -23.66 2.81
N GLU A 21 6.52 -23.15 2.41
CA GLU A 21 7.10 -21.93 2.98
C GLU A 21 6.46 -20.65 2.43
N THR A 22 5.78 -20.73 1.28
CA THR A 22 5.10 -19.60 0.65
C THR A 22 3.58 -19.59 0.89
N MET A 23 3.03 -20.66 1.49
CA MET A 23 1.62 -20.76 1.88
C MET A 23 1.20 -19.70 2.91
N ASP A 24 2.15 -19.12 3.66
CA ASP A 24 1.94 -18.00 4.59
C ASP A 24 1.71 -16.66 3.87
N CYS A 25 0.74 -16.67 2.96
CA CYS A 25 0.24 -15.49 2.26
C CYS A 25 -0.62 -14.58 3.17
N VAL A 26 -0.93 -15.00 4.41
CA VAL A 26 -1.78 -14.23 5.34
C VAL A 26 -1.12 -12.90 5.74
N PRO A 27 0.13 -12.88 6.25
CA PRO A 27 0.86 -11.62 6.45
C PRO A 27 0.92 -10.74 5.21
N CYS A 28 1.18 -11.33 4.03
CA CYS A 28 1.22 -10.60 2.77
C CYS A 28 -0.14 -9.99 2.40
N GLN A 29 -1.23 -10.75 2.59
CA GLN A 29 -2.59 -10.29 2.35
C GLN A 29 -2.98 -9.17 3.32
N VAL A 30 -2.62 -9.29 4.59
CA VAL A 30 -2.84 -8.25 5.62
C VAL A 30 -2.08 -6.97 5.24
N MET A 31 -0.79 -7.08 4.91
CA MET A 31 0.02 -5.93 4.50
C MET A 31 -0.52 -5.27 3.24
N ALA A 32 -0.86 -6.05 2.21
CA ALA A 32 -1.44 -5.52 0.98
C ALA A 32 -2.78 -4.80 1.25
N THR A 33 -3.61 -5.35 2.13
CA THR A 33 -4.89 -4.76 2.54
C THR A 33 -4.69 -3.44 3.28
N MET A 34 -3.85 -3.44 4.32
CA MET A 34 -3.57 -2.25 5.12
C MET A 34 -2.95 -1.14 4.28
N PHE A 35 -1.98 -1.48 3.43
CA PHE A 35 -1.36 -0.51 2.52
C PHE A 35 -2.40 0.08 1.56
N SER A 36 -3.19 -0.77 0.89
CA SER A 36 -4.14 -0.32 -0.12
C SER A 36 -5.24 0.56 0.50
N ILE A 37 -5.77 0.19 1.67
CA ILE A 37 -6.77 1.01 2.36
C ILE A 37 -6.15 2.29 2.91
N GLY A 38 -5.01 2.20 3.60
CA GLY A 38 -4.36 3.35 4.23
C GLY A 38 -3.86 4.38 3.21
N PHE A 39 -3.02 3.95 2.27
CA PHE A 39 -2.50 4.81 1.22
C PHE A 39 -3.61 5.24 0.24
N GLY A 40 -4.54 4.34 -0.09
CA GLY A 40 -5.70 4.67 -0.90
C GLY A 40 -6.56 5.78 -0.29
N SER A 41 -6.83 5.71 1.01
CA SER A 41 -7.56 6.77 1.76
C SER A 41 -6.81 8.09 1.78
N TYR A 42 -5.49 8.04 1.99
CA TYR A 42 -4.64 9.22 1.93
C TYR A 42 -4.73 9.93 0.57
N LEU A 43 -4.64 9.18 -0.54
CA LEU A 43 -4.79 9.72 -1.90
C LEU A 43 -6.22 10.19 -2.19
N ALA A 44 -7.23 9.39 -1.86
CA ALA A 44 -8.65 9.68 -2.13
C ALA A 44 -9.13 10.96 -1.43
N SER A 45 -8.64 11.22 -0.21
CA SER A 45 -8.93 12.46 0.52
C SER A 45 -8.30 13.72 -0.11
N GLY A 46 -7.39 13.55 -1.08
CA GLY A 46 -6.64 14.63 -1.70
C GLY A 46 -5.63 15.30 -0.76
N GLN A 47 -5.24 14.61 0.32
CA GLN A 47 -4.28 15.12 1.29
C GLN A 47 -2.93 15.53 0.68
N PRO A 48 -2.36 14.82 -0.32
CA PRO A 48 -1.13 15.27 -1.00
C PRO A 48 -1.24 16.64 -1.69
N PHE A 49 -2.47 17.08 -1.99
CA PHE A 49 -2.74 18.27 -2.79
C PHE A 49 -3.28 19.44 -1.97
N LYS A 50 -3.19 19.36 -0.65
CA LYS A 50 -3.54 20.49 0.21
C LYS A 50 -2.39 21.49 0.22
N TYR A 51 -2.72 22.73 -0.07
CA TYR A 51 -1.81 23.85 0.09
C TYR A 51 -1.73 24.19 1.58
N THR A 52 -0.54 24.11 2.17
CA THR A 52 -0.32 24.30 3.61
C THR A 52 0.68 25.44 3.89
N ASP A 53 0.92 25.71 5.17
CA ASP A 53 1.92 26.69 5.60
C ASP A 53 3.34 26.32 5.15
N LYS A 54 3.62 25.04 4.85
CA LYS A 54 4.92 24.61 4.34
C LYS A 54 5.21 25.25 2.98
N GLU A 55 4.25 25.15 2.05
CA GLU A 55 4.36 25.73 0.71
C GLU A 55 4.40 27.25 0.79
N ARG A 56 3.57 27.85 1.67
CA ARG A 56 3.57 29.29 1.92
C ARG A 56 4.93 29.80 2.43
N LYS A 57 5.55 29.10 3.38
CA LYS A 57 6.89 29.44 3.92
C LYS A 57 8.01 29.24 2.90
N SER A 58 7.84 28.33 1.95
CA SER A 58 8.77 28.15 0.82
C SER A 58 8.62 29.21 -0.28
N GLY A 59 7.69 30.17 -0.13
CA GLY A 59 7.47 31.25 -1.09
C GLY A 59 6.64 30.86 -2.31
N ILE A 60 6.05 29.66 -2.33
CA ILE A 60 5.17 29.20 -3.40
C ILE A 60 3.81 29.86 -3.24
N THR A 61 3.36 30.59 -4.26
CA THR A 61 2.00 31.16 -4.27
C THR A 61 0.96 30.09 -4.56
N LEU A 62 -0.29 30.31 -4.14
CA LEU A 62 -1.41 29.41 -4.45
C LEU A 62 -1.54 29.16 -5.96
N LYS A 63 -1.37 30.21 -6.78
CA LYS A 63 -1.43 30.11 -8.24
C LYS A 63 -0.36 29.18 -8.81
N GLN A 64 0.88 29.28 -8.33
CA GLN A 64 1.98 28.40 -8.73
C GLN A 64 1.78 26.97 -8.26
N PHE A 65 1.21 26.78 -7.06
CA PHE A 65 0.89 25.46 -6.54
C PHE A 65 -0.20 24.78 -7.40
N GLU A 66 -1.23 25.52 -7.80
CA GLU A 66 -2.28 25.02 -8.68
C GLU A 66 -1.80 24.73 -10.10
N SER A 67 -0.89 25.54 -10.64
CA SER A 67 -0.31 25.27 -11.96
C SER A 67 0.54 23.99 -11.98
N GLN A 68 1.22 23.68 -10.88
CA GLN A 68 2.00 22.45 -10.73
C GLN A 68 1.12 21.20 -10.51
N ASN A 69 -0.09 21.39 -10.00
CA ASN A 69 -1.01 20.30 -9.66
C ASN A 69 -2.34 20.48 -10.43
N PRO A 70 -2.36 20.18 -11.74
CA PRO A 70 -3.55 20.38 -12.57
C PRO A 70 -4.70 19.47 -12.11
N LYS A 71 -5.94 19.89 -12.41
CA LYS A 71 -7.17 19.20 -11.93
C LYS A 71 -7.24 17.74 -12.36
N TRP A 72 -6.83 17.41 -13.59
CA TRP A 72 -6.84 16.03 -14.09
C TRP A 72 -5.92 15.12 -13.27
N TRP A 73 -4.75 15.62 -12.84
CA TRP A 73 -3.79 14.89 -12.03
C TRP A 73 -4.32 14.64 -10.62
N LYS A 74 -4.84 15.68 -9.98
CA LYS A 74 -5.49 15.59 -8.66
C LYS A 74 -6.63 14.56 -8.68
N ASN A 75 -7.49 14.63 -9.71
CA ASN A 75 -8.62 13.72 -9.85
C ASN A 75 -8.18 12.29 -10.18
N GLY A 76 -7.15 12.12 -11.01
CA GLY A 76 -6.56 10.82 -11.33
C GLY A 76 -6.04 10.11 -10.09
N LEU A 77 -5.27 10.81 -9.25
CA LEU A 77 -4.75 10.22 -8.01
C LEU A 77 -5.83 9.97 -6.96
N ARG A 78 -6.86 10.81 -6.87
CA ARG A 78 -8.02 10.52 -6.01
C ARG A 78 -8.78 9.29 -6.49
N GLY A 79 -8.99 9.15 -7.79
CA GLY A 79 -9.62 7.97 -8.40
C GLY A 79 -8.81 6.70 -8.17
N PHE A 80 -7.49 6.78 -8.36
CA PHE A 80 -6.57 5.68 -8.06
C PHE A 80 -6.61 5.31 -6.57
N GLY A 81 -6.63 6.31 -5.67
CA GLY A 81 -6.80 6.09 -4.24
C GLY A 81 -8.10 5.36 -3.91
N GLY A 82 -9.22 5.76 -4.51
CA GLY A 82 -10.50 5.05 -4.39
C GLY A 82 -10.42 3.60 -4.90
N GLY A 83 -9.74 3.39 -6.03
CA GLY A 83 -9.48 2.05 -6.57
C GLY A 83 -8.68 1.17 -5.61
N LEU A 84 -7.65 1.72 -4.96
CA LEU A 84 -6.87 1.01 -3.94
C LEU A 84 -7.72 0.62 -2.74
N ILE A 85 -8.64 1.46 -2.30
CA ILE A 85 -9.55 1.11 -1.19
C ILE A 85 -10.42 -0.08 -1.57
N VAL A 86 -11.03 -0.05 -2.76
CA VAL A 86 -11.84 -1.17 -3.28
C VAL A 86 -11.00 -2.44 -3.39
N PHE A 87 -9.79 -2.35 -3.94
CA PHE A 87 -8.86 -3.47 -4.06
C PHE A 87 -8.47 -4.03 -2.69
N GLY A 88 -8.18 -3.16 -1.72
CA GLY A 88 -7.87 -3.56 -0.35
C GLY A 88 -9.02 -4.31 0.32
N LEU A 89 -10.26 -3.84 0.17
CA LEU A 89 -11.44 -4.56 0.68
C LEU A 89 -11.64 -5.90 -0.02
N PHE A 90 -11.47 -5.96 -1.34
CA PHE A 90 -11.56 -7.18 -2.13
C PHE A 90 -10.52 -8.22 -1.67
N ARG A 91 -9.25 -7.83 -1.53
CA ARG A 91 -8.16 -8.71 -1.07
C ARG A 91 -8.30 -9.07 0.41
N GLY A 92 -8.69 -8.13 1.26
CA GLY A 92 -8.83 -8.35 2.70
C GLY A 92 -9.96 -9.33 3.05
N THR A 93 -11.00 -9.36 2.23
CA THR A 93 -12.13 -10.30 2.39
C THR A 93 -11.90 -11.65 1.71
N GLU A 94 -10.80 -11.81 0.98
CA GLU A 94 -10.44 -13.07 0.35
C GLU A 94 -10.11 -14.15 1.39
N GLY A 95 -10.57 -15.38 1.13
CA GLY A 95 -10.56 -16.47 2.10
C GLY A 95 -11.80 -16.46 2.98
N TRP A 96 -12.32 -15.29 3.37
CA TRP A 96 -13.49 -15.17 4.25
C TRP A 96 -14.81 -15.13 3.47
N LEU A 97 -15.00 -14.13 2.61
CA LEU A 97 -16.22 -13.93 1.82
C LEU A 97 -16.19 -14.74 0.52
N TRP A 98 -15.02 -14.82 -0.12
CA TRP A 98 -14.82 -15.49 -1.42
C TRP A 98 -13.49 -16.27 -1.42
N ASN A 99 -13.31 -17.20 -2.36
CA ASN A 99 -12.14 -18.10 -2.43
C ASN A 99 -11.86 -18.83 -1.10
N LYS A 100 -12.85 -19.59 -0.59
CA LYS A 100 -12.81 -20.18 0.77
C LYS A 100 -11.83 -21.35 0.93
N ASN A 101 -11.37 -21.95 -0.17
CA ASN A 101 -10.50 -23.14 -0.17
C ASN A 101 -9.00 -22.79 -0.24
N LYS A 102 -8.58 -21.69 0.39
CA LYS A 102 -7.15 -21.31 0.40
C LYS A 102 -6.33 -22.29 1.22
N GLU A 103 -5.11 -22.56 0.74
CA GLU A 103 -4.25 -23.59 1.32
C GLU A 103 -3.85 -23.33 2.77
N TYR A 104 -3.64 -22.07 3.17
CA TYR A 104 -3.38 -21.70 4.57
C TYR A 104 -4.54 -21.99 5.53
N LYS A 105 -5.76 -22.29 5.05
CA LYS A 105 -6.92 -22.64 5.91
C LYS A 105 -7.02 -24.13 6.22
N LYS A 106 -6.20 -24.96 5.55
CA LYS A 106 -6.23 -26.42 5.70
C LYS A 106 -5.42 -26.90 6.92
N PHE A 107 -4.76 -25.99 7.63
CA PHE A 107 -3.89 -26.25 8.78
C PHE A 107 -4.34 -25.44 9.99
#